data_AF-A0A645A1M2-F1
#
_entry.id   AF-A0A645A1M2-F1
#
_cell.length_a   1.000
_cell.length_b   1.000
_cell.length_c   1.000
_cell.angle_alpha   90.00
_cell.angle_beta   90.00
_cell.angle_gamma   90.00
#
_symmetry.space_group_name_H-M   'P 1'
#
loop_
_entity.id
_entity.type
_entity.pdbx_description
1 polymer ?
#
loop_
_entity_poly.entity_id
_entity_poly.type
_entity_poly.pdbx_seq_one_letter_code
_entity_poly.pdbx_strand_id
1 'polypeptide(L)'
;MVTVMKNDAILAKYIDLGDDFHPQLVMACGKLFEASLFKTIRFPVGRLHEDEFTTYKLFHFAPQTVISKKPLYYYWQREDSIMGEAGFRLQNKLDYMDALVERAAFFHEVGRPELSDHTYKSLFSEALSVNLQLDARKETEAKKTVRGILKQARNALKRTGRSKLAFLYNTYLSYERPIALAYRTYKKMK
;
A
#
# COMPACT_ATOMS: atom_id res chain seq x y z
N MET A 1 2.29 -13.71 -25.12
CA MET A 1 1.02 -14.16 -24.54
C MET A 1 0.25 -12.96 -24.02
N VAL A 2 -1.05 -12.87 -24.33
CA VAL A 2 -1.96 -11.83 -23.85
C VAL A 2 -2.97 -12.51 -22.93
N THR A 3 -3.24 -11.90 -21.77
CA THR A 3 -4.19 -12.42 -20.79
C THR A 3 -5.26 -11.37 -20.54
N VAL A 4 -6.53 -11.75 -20.63
CA VAL A 4 -7.67 -10.89 -20.28
C VAL A 4 -8.16 -11.29 -18.89
N MET A 5 -8.29 -10.32 -17.99
CA MET A 5 -8.69 -10.54 -16.60
C MET A 5 -9.89 -9.66 -16.26
N LYS A 6 -10.83 -10.20 -15.48
CA LYS A 6 -11.88 -9.40 -14.83
C LYS A 6 -11.27 -8.61 -13.66
N ASN A 7 -11.97 -7.58 -13.21
CA ASN A 7 -11.53 -6.73 -12.10
C ASN A 7 -11.15 -7.52 -10.83
N ASP A 8 -11.89 -8.56 -10.46
CA ASP A 8 -11.57 -9.40 -9.29
C ASP A 8 -10.19 -10.05 -9.39
N ALA A 9 -9.90 -10.65 -10.55
CA ALA A 9 -8.66 -11.38 -10.77
C ALA A 9 -7.44 -10.45 -10.84
N ILE A 10 -7.58 -9.29 -11.51
CA ILE A 10 -6.47 -8.32 -11.58
C ILE A 10 -6.22 -7.68 -10.22
N LEU A 11 -7.28 -7.38 -9.45
CA LEU A 11 -7.14 -6.83 -8.10
C LEU A 11 -6.53 -7.85 -7.14
N ALA A 12 -6.83 -9.13 -7.25
CA ALA A 12 -6.16 -10.18 -6.47
C ALA A 12 -4.65 -10.19 -6.72
N LYS A 13 -4.22 -10.07 -7.99
CA LYS A 13 -2.79 -9.93 -8.33
C LYS A 13 -2.21 -8.59 -7.85
N TYR A 14 -3.00 -7.52 -7.89
CA TYR A 14 -2.58 -6.21 -7.42
C TYR A 14 -2.20 -6.23 -5.93
N ILE A 15 -2.97 -6.90 -5.07
CA ILE A 15 -2.66 -6.94 -3.63
C ILE A 15 -1.54 -7.92 -3.28
N ASP A 16 -1.28 -8.91 -4.13
CA ASP A 16 -0.29 -9.95 -3.89
C ASP A 16 1.13 -9.41 -4.11
N LEU A 17 1.83 -9.11 -3.02
CA LEU A 17 3.21 -8.60 -3.04
C LEU A 17 4.21 -9.62 -3.58
N GLY A 18 3.84 -10.91 -3.67
CA GLY A 18 4.65 -11.96 -4.26
C GLY A 18 4.44 -12.11 -5.78
N ASP A 19 3.50 -11.38 -6.38
CA ASP A 19 3.24 -11.47 -7.80
C ASP A 19 4.35 -10.77 -8.60
N ASP A 20 4.93 -11.48 -9.56
CA ASP A 20 5.98 -10.93 -10.44
C ASP A 20 5.54 -9.65 -11.19
N PHE A 21 4.23 -9.46 -11.37
CA PHE A 21 3.68 -8.30 -12.06
C PHE A 21 3.24 -7.17 -11.12
N HIS A 22 3.34 -7.35 -9.80
CA HIS A 22 2.88 -6.37 -8.81
C HIS A 22 3.41 -4.95 -9.06
N PRO A 23 4.73 -4.73 -9.27
CA PRO A 23 5.25 -3.38 -9.54
C PRO A 23 4.63 -2.74 -10.78
N GLN A 24 4.41 -3.54 -11.83
CA GLN A 24 3.79 -3.09 -13.08
C GLN A 24 2.29 -2.88 -12.90
N LEU A 25 1.61 -3.50 -11.94
CA LEU A 25 0.21 -3.21 -11.65
C LEU A 25 0.07 -1.89 -10.89
N VAL A 26 0.92 -1.65 -9.88
CA VAL A 26 0.88 -0.43 -9.08
C VAL A 26 1.19 0.81 -9.91
N MET A 27 2.27 0.78 -10.70
CA MET A 27 2.74 1.93 -11.48
C MET A 27 1.65 2.50 -12.38
N ALA A 28 1.54 3.81 -12.57
CA ALA A 28 0.58 4.39 -13.53
C ALA A 28 1.05 4.28 -14.99
N CYS A 29 2.36 4.44 -15.23
CA CYS A 29 2.97 4.42 -16.55
C CYS A 29 2.91 3.04 -17.24
N GLY A 30 3.12 3.04 -18.56
CA GLY A 30 3.12 1.83 -19.38
C GLY A 30 1.74 1.18 -19.58
N LYS A 31 0.66 1.94 -19.33
CA LYS A 31 -0.74 1.49 -19.45
C LYS A 31 -1.53 2.41 -20.36
N LEU A 32 -2.51 1.81 -21.04
CA LEU A 32 -3.55 2.53 -21.75
C LEU A 32 -4.84 2.38 -20.95
N PHE A 33 -5.51 3.49 -20.73
CA PHE A 33 -6.74 3.57 -19.95
C PHE A 33 -7.85 4.14 -20.81
N GLU A 34 -9.07 3.68 -20.58
CA GLU A 34 -10.24 4.33 -21.15
C GLU A 34 -10.41 5.72 -20.50
N ALA A 35 -10.55 6.77 -21.32
CA ALA A 35 -10.63 8.14 -20.84
C ALA A 35 -11.83 8.38 -19.89
N SER A 36 -12.89 7.59 -20.03
CA SER A 36 -14.09 7.66 -19.19
C SER A 36 -13.81 7.35 -17.71
N LEU A 37 -12.81 6.51 -17.41
CA LEU A 37 -12.38 6.20 -16.03
C LEU A 37 -11.87 7.45 -15.31
N PHE A 38 -11.25 8.36 -16.06
CA PHE A 38 -10.83 9.67 -15.57
C PHE A 38 -11.96 10.71 -15.69
N LYS A 39 -13.23 10.35 -15.57
CA LYS A 39 -14.26 11.36 -15.25
C LYS A 39 -14.26 11.72 -13.77
N THR A 40 -14.03 10.73 -12.90
CA THR A 40 -14.08 10.89 -11.43
C THR A 40 -12.77 10.53 -10.74
N ILE A 41 -11.96 9.65 -11.31
CA ILE A 41 -10.70 9.21 -10.70
C ILE A 41 -9.60 10.20 -11.06
N ARG A 42 -8.90 10.74 -10.05
CA ARG A 42 -7.77 11.66 -10.22
C ARG A 42 -6.62 11.27 -9.32
N PHE A 43 -5.41 11.51 -9.80
CA PHE A 43 -4.21 11.45 -8.99
C PHE A 43 -4.24 12.54 -7.93
N PRO A 44 -3.87 12.25 -6.67
CA PRO A 44 -3.86 13.25 -5.62
C PRO A 44 -2.73 14.26 -5.85
N VAL A 45 -3.04 15.54 -5.70
CA VAL A 45 -2.05 16.63 -5.83
C VAL A 45 -1.20 16.71 -4.56
N GLY A 46 0.11 16.86 -4.72
CA GLY A 46 1.04 17.08 -3.60
C GLY A 46 1.35 15.84 -2.77
N ARG A 47 1.01 14.64 -3.26
CA ARG A 47 1.35 13.35 -2.61
C ARG A 47 2.42 12.63 -3.41
N LEU A 48 3.34 11.98 -2.71
CA LEU A 48 4.23 11.00 -3.32
C LEU A 48 3.50 9.66 -3.49
N HIS A 49 4.00 8.80 -4.39
CA HIS A 49 3.37 7.51 -4.68
C HIS A 49 1.92 7.66 -5.16
N GLU A 50 1.65 8.65 -6.02
CA GLU A 50 0.31 8.99 -6.51
C GLU A 50 -0.40 7.81 -7.20
N ASP A 51 0.38 6.89 -7.73
CA ASP A 51 -0.04 5.64 -8.34
C ASP A 51 -0.65 4.67 -7.31
N GLU A 52 -0.06 4.55 -6.11
CA GLU A 52 -0.60 3.76 -4.98
C GLU A 52 -1.98 4.23 -4.52
N PHE A 53 -2.31 5.51 -4.71
CA PHE A 53 -3.62 6.12 -4.41
C PHE A 53 -4.67 5.91 -5.52
N THR A 54 -4.25 5.53 -6.73
CA THR A 54 -5.09 5.71 -7.93
C THR A 54 -5.33 4.43 -8.71
N THR A 55 -4.31 3.61 -8.94
CA THR A 55 -4.39 2.52 -9.93
C THR A 55 -5.35 1.40 -9.52
N TYR A 56 -5.47 1.09 -8.23
CA TYR A 56 -6.46 0.13 -7.73
C TYR A 56 -7.91 0.57 -8.01
N LYS A 57 -8.20 1.88 -8.03
CA LYS A 57 -9.53 2.40 -8.39
C LYS A 57 -9.79 2.19 -9.88
N LEU A 58 -8.78 2.47 -10.72
CA LEU A 58 -8.87 2.25 -12.17
C LEU A 58 -9.16 0.77 -12.48
N PHE A 59 -8.47 -0.17 -11.82
CA PHE A 59 -8.73 -1.60 -11.99
C PHE A 59 -10.10 -2.04 -11.47
N HIS A 60 -10.60 -1.42 -10.40
CA HIS A 60 -11.92 -1.74 -9.87
C HIS A 60 -13.03 -1.39 -10.86
N PHE A 61 -12.97 -0.17 -11.42
CA PHE A 61 -13.99 0.34 -12.33
C PHE A 61 -13.81 -0.13 -13.79
N ALA A 62 -12.63 -0.64 -14.16
CA ALA A 62 -12.42 -1.28 -15.45
C ALA A 62 -13.07 -2.69 -15.47
N PRO A 63 -14.06 -2.97 -16.33
CA PRO A 63 -14.71 -4.29 -16.37
C PRO A 63 -13.72 -5.42 -16.71
N GLN A 64 -12.71 -5.11 -17.52
CA GLN A 64 -11.66 -6.02 -17.95
C GLN A 64 -10.32 -5.29 -18.05
N THR A 65 -9.25 -6.00 -17.74
CA THR A 65 -7.87 -5.57 -17.94
C THR A 65 -7.16 -6.56 -18.84
N VAL A 66 -6.42 -6.06 -19.82
CA VAL A 66 -5.62 -6.88 -20.75
C VAL A 66 -4.15 -6.71 -20.41
N ILE A 67 -3.46 -7.81 -20.11
CA ILE A 67 -2.03 -7.82 -19.80
C ILE A 67 -1.28 -8.43 -20.96
N SER A 68 -0.22 -7.74 -21.39
CA SER A 68 0.78 -8.26 -22.33
C SER A 68 2.11 -8.42 -21.61
N LYS A 69 2.73 -9.59 -21.73
CA LYS A 69 4.11 -9.82 -21.24
C LYS A 69 5.20 -9.34 -22.21
N LYS A 70 4.83 -8.64 -23.30
CA LYS A 70 5.83 -8.08 -24.23
C LYS A 70 6.54 -6.89 -23.57
N PRO A 71 7.88 -6.80 -23.64
CA PRO A 71 8.65 -5.70 -23.04
C PRO A 71 8.55 -4.44 -23.91
N LEU A 72 7.43 -3.71 -23.80
CA LEU A 72 7.11 -2.55 -24.64
C LEU A 72 7.40 -1.20 -23.96
N TYR A 73 7.77 -1.22 -22.68
CA TYR A 73 8.03 -0.03 -21.89
C TYR A 73 9.33 -0.21 -21.12
N TYR A 74 10.28 0.72 -21.32
CA TYR A 74 11.56 0.73 -20.63
C TYR A 74 11.53 1.81 -19.55
N TYR A 75 11.70 1.39 -18.29
CA TYR A 75 11.76 2.31 -17.16
C TYR A 75 13.19 2.84 -17.01
N TRP A 76 13.37 4.14 -17.20
CA TRP A 76 14.67 4.80 -17.07
C TRP A 76 14.95 5.16 -15.61
N GLN A 77 15.99 4.57 -15.02
CA GLN A 77 16.39 4.81 -13.64
C GLN A 77 17.52 5.83 -13.58
N ARG A 78 17.39 6.82 -12.70
CA ARG A 78 18.41 7.85 -12.42
C ARG A 78 18.58 8.02 -10.92
N GLU A 79 19.82 8.24 -10.47
CA GLU A 79 20.16 8.39 -9.05
C GLU A 79 19.52 9.64 -8.42
N ASP A 80 19.32 10.69 -9.20
CA ASP A 80 18.71 11.96 -8.77
C ASP A 80 17.17 11.93 -8.80
N SER A 81 16.56 10.78 -9.11
CA SER A 81 15.10 10.65 -9.10
C SER A 81 14.56 10.43 -7.69
N ILE A 82 13.27 10.72 -7.49
CA ILE A 82 12.56 10.44 -6.23
C ILE A 82 12.72 8.97 -5.79
N MET A 83 12.79 8.04 -6.76
CA MET A 83 12.99 6.61 -6.51
C MET A 83 14.46 6.19 -6.46
N GLY A 84 15.36 6.97 -7.07
CA GLY A 84 16.80 6.70 -7.14
C GLY A 84 17.59 7.25 -5.95
N GLU A 85 17.04 8.23 -5.24
CA GLU A 85 17.66 8.77 -4.04
C GLU A 85 17.66 7.72 -2.92
N ALA A 86 18.85 7.23 -2.58
CA ALA A 86 19.01 6.18 -1.59
C ALA A 86 18.77 6.71 -0.17
N GLY A 87 17.90 6.03 0.58
CA GLY A 87 17.77 6.25 2.03
C GLY A 87 16.33 6.30 2.54
N PHE A 88 16.21 6.48 3.85
CA PHE A 88 14.91 6.66 4.50
C PHE A 88 14.46 8.11 4.35
N ARG A 89 13.28 8.31 3.75
CA ARG A 89 12.59 9.60 3.69
C ARG A 89 11.23 9.45 4.35
N LEU A 90 11.02 10.15 5.46
CA LEU A 90 9.82 10.01 6.26
C LEU A 90 8.55 10.30 5.43
N GLN A 91 8.56 11.37 4.62
CA GLN A 91 7.40 11.75 3.81
C GLN A 91 6.98 10.64 2.83
N ASN A 92 7.92 10.01 2.13
CA ASN A 92 7.63 8.88 1.22
C ASN A 92 6.92 7.75 1.97
N LYS A 93 7.37 7.45 3.21
CA LYS A 93 6.79 6.40 4.04
C LYS A 93 5.41 6.76 4.55
N LEU A 94 5.20 8.00 4.98
CA LEU A 94 3.90 8.47 5.45
C LEU A 94 2.87 8.50 4.30
N ASP A 95 3.25 9.00 3.12
CA ASP A 95 2.38 9.02 1.95
C ASP A 95 1.99 7.60 1.50
N TYR A 96 2.94 6.67 1.48
CA TYR A 96 2.61 5.27 1.19
C TYR A 96 1.65 4.67 2.23
N MET A 97 1.86 4.93 3.53
CA MET A 97 0.95 4.47 4.58
C MET A 97 -0.46 5.05 4.42
N ASP A 98 -0.58 6.32 4.06
CA ASP A 98 -1.86 6.96 3.79
C ASP A 98 -2.54 6.36 2.55
N ALA A 99 -1.79 6.03 1.50
CA ALA A 99 -2.32 5.33 0.32
C ALA A 99 -2.91 3.97 0.71
N LEU A 100 -2.25 3.23 1.62
CA LEU A 100 -2.76 1.96 2.14
C LEU A 100 -4.03 2.14 2.97
N VAL A 101 -4.13 3.19 3.80
CA VAL A 101 -5.35 3.50 4.56
C VAL A 101 -6.51 3.78 3.60
N GLU A 102 -6.30 4.63 2.61
CA GLU A 102 -7.31 5.01 1.63
C GLU A 102 -7.75 3.81 0.78
N ARG A 103 -6.80 2.99 0.33
CA ARG A 103 -7.07 1.77 -0.43
C ARG A 103 -7.87 0.76 0.39
N ALA A 104 -7.53 0.56 1.66
CA ALA A 104 -8.27 -0.34 2.53
C ALA A 104 -9.72 0.14 2.75
N ALA A 105 -9.90 1.44 3.01
CA ALA A 105 -11.23 2.04 3.14
C ALA A 105 -12.05 1.88 1.86
N PHE A 106 -11.48 2.24 0.71
CA PHE A 106 -12.15 2.07 -0.59
C PHE A 106 -12.58 0.62 -0.82
N PHE A 107 -11.68 -0.36 -0.64
CA PHE A 107 -12.03 -1.75 -0.86
C PHE A 107 -13.15 -2.22 0.06
N HIS A 108 -13.19 -1.74 1.30
CA HIS A 108 -14.31 -2.01 2.17
C HIS A 108 -15.62 -1.41 1.63
N GLU A 109 -15.61 -0.13 1.24
CA GLU A 109 -16.77 0.60 0.74
C GLU A 109 -17.35 -0.02 -0.54
N VAL A 110 -16.51 -0.52 -1.44
CA VAL A 110 -16.95 -1.18 -2.68
C VAL A 110 -17.26 -2.68 -2.50
N GLY A 111 -17.40 -3.16 -1.25
CA GLY A 111 -17.82 -4.52 -0.95
C GLY A 111 -16.75 -5.59 -1.18
N ARG A 112 -15.47 -5.25 -1.03
CA ARG A 112 -14.30 -6.15 -1.21
C ARG A 112 -13.49 -6.30 0.08
N PRO A 113 -14.10 -6.81 1.16
CA PRO A 113 -13.47 -6.82 2.48
C PRO A 113 -12.16 -7.62 2.55
N GLU A 114 -11.99 -8.66 1.74
CA GLU A 114 -10.76 -9.47 1.72
C GLU A 114 -9.57 -8.65 1.22
N LEU A 115 -9.78 -7.81 0.20
CA LEU A 115 -8.74 -6.90 -0.33
C LEU A 115 -8.44 -5.78 0.69
N SER A 116 -9.48 -5.29 1.38
CA SER A 116 -9.32 -4.35 2.50
C SER A 116 -8.46 -4.97 3.62
N ASP A 117 -8.81 -6.17 4.07
CA ASP A 117 -8.10 -6.88 5.14
C ASP A 117 -6.64 -7.15 4.77
N HIS A 118 -6.38 -7.53 3.52
CA HIS A 118 -5.03 -7.68 3.01
C HIS A 118 -4.26 -6.35 3.04
N THR A 119 -4.88 -5.27 2.58
CA THR A 119 -4.27 -3.93 2.59
C THR A 119 -3.96 -3.45 4.01
N TYR A 120 -4.83 -3.72 5.00
CA TYR A 120 -4.53 -3.46 6.41
C TYR A 120 -3.36 -4.29 6.94
N LYS A 121 -3.13 -5.52 6.46
CA LYS A 121 -1.92 -6.29 6.83
C LYS A 121 -0.66 -5.68 6.22
N SER A 122 -0.73 -5.18 4.98
CA SER A 122 0.37 -4.44 4.35
C SER A 122 0.68 -3.16 5.13
N LEU A 123 -0.34 -2.38 5.51
CA LEU A 123 -0.18 -1.17 6.34
C LEU A 123 0.50 -1.47 7.68
N PHE A 124 0.05 -2.54 8.34
CA PHE A 124 0.65 -2.95 9.62
C PHE A 124 2.12 -3.32 9.47
N SER A 125 2.45 -4.09 8.42
CA SER A 125 3.83 -4.51 8.14
C SER A 125 4.73 -3.31 7.80
N GLU A 126 4.24 -2.37 7.01
CA GLU A 126 4.97 -1.13 6.69
C GLU A 126 5.20 -0.31 7.96
N ALA A 127 4.18 -0.13 8.80
CA ALA A 127 4.30 0.62 10.04
C ALA A 127 5.35 0.03 10.99
N LEU A 128 5.44 -1.30 11.10
CA LEU A 128 6.50 -1.97 11.86
C LEU A 128 7.89 -1.67 11.26
N SER A 129 8.01 -1.76 9.94
CA SER A 129 9.25 -1.48 9.21
C SER A 129 9.71 -0.04 9.38
N VAL A 130 8.79 0.92 9.31
CA VAL A 130 9.05 2.35 9.51
C VAL A 130 9.44 2.62 10.97
N ASN A 131 8.71 2.08 11.94
CA ASN A 131 9.03 2.29 13.36
C ASN A 131 10.41 1.75 13.74
N LEU A 132 10.86 0.63 13.17
CA LEU A 132 12.22 0.14 13.37
C LEU A 132 13.29 1.11 12.87
N GLN A 133 13.05 1.76 11.73
CA GLN A 133 13.97 2.76 11.18
C GLN A 133 13.95 4.05 11.99
N LEU A 134 12.78 4.49 12.46
CA LEU A 134 12.63 5.65 13.34
C LEU A 134 13.29 5.43 14.70
N ASP A 135 13.20 4.22 15.27
CA ASP A 135 13.90 3.85 16.50
C ASP A 135 15.42 3.95 16.34
N ALA A 136 15.96 3.46 15.22
CA ALA A 136 17.39 3.55 14.93
C ALA A 136 17.86 5.02 14.78
N ARG A 137 16.96 5.90 14.31
CA ARG A 137 17.20 7.35 14.12
C ARG A 137 16.83 8.20 15.35
N LYS A 138 16.24 7.61 16.39
CA LYS A 138 15.72 8.30 17.59
C LYS A 138 14.64 9.37 17.29
N GLU A 139 13.88 9.19 16.22
CA GLU A 139 12.86 10.15 15.75
C GLU A 139 11.51 9.97 16.48
N THR A 140 11.41 10.51 17.69
CA THR A 140 10.23 10.28 18.56
C THR A 140 8.94 10.94 18.04
N GLU A 141 9.01 12.12 17.43
CA GLU A 141 7.81 12.80 16.90
C GLU A 141 7.23 12.07 15.68
N ALA A 142 8.07 11.61 14.75
CA ALA A 142 7.65 10.82 13.61
C ALA A 142 6.92 9.53 14.04
N LYS A 143 7.37 8.89 15.14
CA LYS A 143 6.69 7.73 15.70
C LYS A 143 5.29 8.05 16.21
N LYS A 144 5.05 9.24 16.74
CA LYS A 144 3.69 9.66 17.14
C LYS A 144 2.78 9.75 15.93
N THR A 145 3.28 10.22 14.79
CA THR A 145 2.53 10.26 13.53
C THR A 145 2.15 8.85 13.07
N VAL A 146 3.12 7.93 12.98
CA VAL A 146 2.87 6.52 12.63
C VAL A 146 1.86 5.88 13.59
N ARG A 147 2.00 6.13 14.90
CA ARG A 147 1.07 5.67 15.93
C ARG A 147 -0.34 6.25 15.73
N GLY A 148 -0.45 7.49 15.28
CA GLY A 148 -1.71 8.14 14.91
C GLY A 148 -2.43 7.41 13.78
N ILE A 149 -1.71 7.11 12.69
CA ILE A 149 -2.23 6.36 11.54
C ILE A 149 -2.75 4.98 11.99
N LEU A 150 -1.95 4.26 12.78
CA LEU A 150 -2.35 2.95 13.31
C LEU A 150 -3.58 3.01 14.22
N LYS A 151 -3.74 4.07 15.03
CA LYS A 151 -4.95 4.27 15.83
C LYS A 151 -6.18 4.50 14.96
N GLN A 152 -6.06 5.29 13.89
CA GLN A 152 -7.13 5.53 12.94
C GLN A 152 -7.54 4.23 12.24
N ALA A 153 -6.56 3.49 11.68
CA ALA A 153 -6.78 2.19 11.05
C ALA A 153 -7.45 1.18 12.01
N ARG A 154 -6.99 1.08 13.26
CA ARG A 154 -7.62 0.25 14.30
C ARG A 154 -9.09 0.65 14.52
N ASN A 155 -9.40 1.94 14.59
CA ASN A 155 -10.76 2.41 14.80
C ASN A 155 -11.65 2.10 13.59
N ALA A 156 -11.14 2.24 12.36
CA ALA A 156 -11.84 1.83 11.15
C ALA A 156 -12.15 0.32 11.18
N LEU A 157 -11.15 -0.52 11.47
CA LEU A 157 -11.32 -1.98 11.60
C LEU A 157 -12.37 -2.39 12.64
N LYS A 158 -12.49 -1.65 13.76
CA LYS A 158 -13.56 -1.87 14.75
C LYS A 158 -14.94 -1.57 14.16
N ARG A 159 -15.09 -0.46 13.44
CA ARG A 159 -16.36 -0.05 12.83
C ARG A 159 -16.82 -1.00 11.74
N THR A 160 -15.89 -1.62 11.03
CA THR A 160 -16.15 -2.57 9.93
C THR A 160 -16.25 -4.03 10.39
N GLY A 161 -16.30 -4.30 11.70
CA GLY A 161 -16.47 -5.64 12.28
C GLY A 161 -15.23 -6.55 12.19
N ARG A 162 -14.05 -6.02 11.84
CA ARG A 162 -12.80 -6.77 11.65
C ARG A 162 -12.04 -6.96 12.97
N SER A 163 -12.70 -7.61 13.91
CA SER A 163 -12.24 -7.76 15.31
C SER A 163 -10.84 -8.35 15.45
N LYS A 164 -10.47 -9.37 14.66
CA LYS A 164 -9.13 -9.99 14.69
C LYS A 164 -8.02 -9.02 14.29
N LEU A 165 -8.22 -8.27 13.20
CA LEU A 165 -7.25 -7.25 12.76
C LEU A 165 -7.22 -6.06 13.73
N ALA A 166 -8.38 -5.61 14.20
CA ALA A 166 -8.46 -4.57 15.22
C ALA A 166 -7.71 -4.98 16.50
N PHE A 167 -7.79 -6.25 16.90
CA PHE A 167 -7.05 -6.81 18.01
C PHE A 167 -5.54 -6.78 17.76
N LEU A 168 -5.07 -7.24 16.58
CA LEU A 168 -3.65 -7.17 16.20
C LEU A 168 -3.08 -5.74 16.32
N TYR A 169 -3.79 -4.77 15.75
CA TYR A 169 -3.40 -3.36 15.83
C TYR A 169 -3.39 -2.85 17.28
N ASN A 170 -4.40 -3.23 18.08
CA ASN A 170 -4.48 -2.84 19.48
C ASN A 170 -3.31 -3.43 20.30
N THR A 171 -2.97 -4.69 20.09
CA THR A 171 -1.86 -5.37 20.75
C THR A 171 -0.54 -4.67 20.44
N TYR A 172 -0.29 -4.30 19.19
CA TYR A 172 0.89 -3.51 18.85
C TYR A 172 0.91 -2.14 19.51
N LEU A 173 -0.21 -1.42 19.47
CA LEU A 173 -0.30 -0.09 20.09
C LEU A 173 -0.08 -0.14 21.61
N SER A 174 -0.45 -1.22 22.28
CA SER A 174 -0.23 -1.41 23.73
C SER A 174 1.18 -1.92 24.05
N TYR A 175 1.76 -2.77 23.20
CA TYR A 175 3.02 -3.48 23.45
C TYR A 175 4.05 -3.25 22.35
N GLU A 176 4.24 -1.98 21.97
CA GLU A 176 5.05 -1.58 20.81
C GLU A 176 6.49 -2.09 20.88
N ARG A 177 7.16 -1.92 22.03
CA ARG A 177 8.56 -2.31 22.23
C ARG A 177 8.84 -3.80 22.05
N PRO A 178 8.17 -4.72 22.79
CA PRO A 178 8.44 -6.15 22.63
C PRO A 178 8.10 -6.66 21.22
N ILE A 179 7.04 -6.12 20.59
CA ILE A 179 6.67 -6.52 19.22
C ILE A 179 7.69 -6.00 18.20
N ALA A 180 8.15 -4.76 18.34
CA ALA A 180 9.22 -4.24 17.49
C ALA A 180 10.51 -5.07 17.62
N LEU A 181 10.87 -5.49 18.85
CA LEU A 181 12.01 -6.37 19.08
C LEU A 181 11.84 -7.71 18.38
N ALA A 182 10.69 -8.37 18.56
CA ALA A 182 10.38 -9.64 17.90
C ALA A 182 10.44 -9.52 16.36
N TYR A 183 9.86 -8.45 15.81
CA TYR A 183 9.87 -8.19 14.37
C TYR A 183 11.27 -7.91 13.83
N ARG A 184 12.11 -7.19 14.58
CA ARG A 184 13.52 -6.98 14.23
C ARG A 184 14.28 -8.30 14.15
N THR A 185 14.06 -9.21 15.10
CA THR A 185 14.68 -10.54 15.10
C THR A 185 14.18 -11.35 13.91
N TYR A 186 12.86 -11.35 13.64
CA TYR A 186 12.28 -12.00 12.46
C TYR A 186 12.93 -11.55 11.15
N LYS A 187 13.11 -10.24 10.95
CA LYS A 187 13.79 -9.69 9.76
C LYS A 187 15.24 -10.13 9.59
N LYS A 188 15.94 -10.53 10.66
CA LYS A 188 17.33 -11.01 10.58
C LYS A 188 17.43 -12.50 10.21
N MET A 189 16.35 -13.25 10.36
CA MET A 189 16.30 -14.68 10.06
C MET A 189 15.86 -14.99 8.62
N LYS A 190 15.37 -13.97 7.91
CA LYS A 190 14.93 -14.04 6.51
C LYS A 190 16.03 -13.49 5.61
#